data_AF-A0A933HK68-F1
#
_entry.id   AF-A0A933HK68-F1
#
_cell.length_a   1.000
_cell.length_b   1.000
_cell.length_c   1.000
_cell.angle_alpha   90.00
_cell.angle_beta   90.00
_cell.angle_gamma   90.00
#
_symmetry.space_group_name_H-M   'P 1'
#
loop_
_entity.id
_entity.type
_entity.pdbx_description
1 polymer ?
#
loop_
_entity_poly.entity_id
_entity_poly.type
_entity_poly.pdbx_seq_one_letter_code
_entity_poly.pdbx_strand_id
1 'polypeptide(L)'
;MSEIAIRCPNCGKRMGADDLKCPACGYGNVTSTPRIRCNYCSRRIPASAVVCPNCQHNPRAFYWKRWHVFVLLFGLAILALGGVWFFGKDLGKAFSAALVLNPTATTTATRAPITVIIIATRPPATATRVPPAATRANTATPRPTDSPTATSTPTRLPAQVNNQPRVTETFTPIPTPIPVPPPKLVAPADGERIQGANKQIVLTFQPAQPLGAQEWYRVQVDYLDRASRPVSWCAFTRDNAFKFPREIFDESSPNVRSFLWRVNVVRASQVNPTTCDAPYDILSAPSEAWTFFSFGSEGKDRVME
;
A
#
# COMPACT_ATOMS: atom_id res chain seq x y z
N MET A 1 -36.30 29.90 22.03
CA MET A 1 -35.25 28.87 21.90
C MET A 1 -34.61 29.07 20.53
N SER A 2 -33.35 29.46 20.49
CA SER A 2 -32.64 29.73 19.22
C SER A 2 -32.22 28.40 18.61
N GLU A 3 -32.82 28.05 17.47
CA GLU A 3 -32.48 26.85 16.71
C GLU A 3 -31.02 26.92 16.23
N ILE A 4 -30.21 25.92 16.58
CA ILE A 4 -28.79 25.88 16.23
C ILE A 4 -28.66 25.50 14.76
N ALA A 5 -28.58 26.51 13.88
CA ALA A 5 -28.36 26.30 12.46
C ALA A 5 -26.92 25.83 12.17
N ILE A 6 -26.77 24.64 11.59
CA ILE A 6 -25.48 24.08 11.16
C ILE A 6 -25.17 24.62 9.76
N ARG A 7 -23.89 24.83 9.41
CA ARG A 7 -23.47 25.23 8.05
C ARG A 7 -22.92 24.01 7.29
N CYS A 8 -23.30 23.87 6.03
CA CYS A 8 -22.78 22.82 5.16
C CYS A 8 -21.26 22.98 4.97
N PRO A 9 -20.44 21.93 5.17
CA PRO A 9 -18.99 22.02 5.02
C PRO A 9 -18.56 22.23 3.57
N ASN A 10 -19.38 21.84 2.60
CA ASN A 10 -19.05 21.97 1.18
C ASN A 10 -19.37 23.37 0.63
N CYS A 11 -20.54 23.94 0.95
CA CYS A 11 -21.00 25.21 0.36
C CYS A 11 -21.25 26.35 1.37
N GLY A 12 -21.13 26.10 2.67
CA GLY A 12 -21.27 27.12 3.73
C GLY A 12 -22.69 27.62 4.01
N LYS A 13 -23.72 27.17 3.25
CA LYS A 13 -25.12 27.53 3.51
C LYS A 13 -25.63 26.89 4.81
N ARG A 14 -26.54 27.60 5.48
CA ARG A 14 -27.24 27.10 6.68
C ARG A 14 -28.18 25.96 6.29
N MET A 15 -28.27 24.95 7.14
CA MET A 15 -29.14 23.79 7.01
C MET A 15 -29.80 23.48 8.35
N GLY A 16 -31.00 22.91 8.30
CA GLY A 16 -31.69 22.40 9.47
C GLY A 16 -30.95 21.21 10.07
N ALA A 17 -31.09 20.98 11.37
CA ALA A 17 -30.45 19.84 12.05
C ALA A 17 -30.91 18.49 11.49
N ASP A 18 -32.14 18.43 10.96
CA ASP A 18 -32.77 17.22 10.44
C ASP A 18 -32.58 17.01 8.92
N ASP A 19 -31.94 17.96 8.23
CA ASP A 19 -31.71 17.86 6.79
C ASP A 19 -30.62 16.82 6.47
N LEU A 20 -31.03 15.68 5.89
CA LEU A 20 -30.16 14.58 5.46
C LEU A 20 -29.22 14.95 4.30
N LYS A 21 -29.53 16.00 3.54
CA LYS A 21 -28.72 16.48 2.41
C LYS A 21 -28.77 18.00 2.39
N CYS A 22 -27.66 18.63 2.01
CA CYS A 22 -27.65 20.08 1.83
C CYS A 22 -28.56 20.45 0.65
N PRO A 23 -29.61 21.28 0.85
CA PRO A 23 -30.53 21.65 -0.23
C PRO A 23 -29.86 22.49 -1.33
N ALA A 24 -28.70 23.09 -1.04
CA ALA A 24 -28.03 23.99 -1.98
C ALA A 24 -27.07 23.27 -2.94
N CYS A 25 -26.37 22.22 -2.47
CA CYS A 25 -25.35 21.53 -3.25
C CYS A 25 -25.53 20.02 -3.33
N GLY A 26 -26.58 19.47 -2.71
CA GLY A 26 -26.84 18.03 -2.68
C GLY A 26 -25.86 17.21 -1.85
N TYR A 27 -24.88 17.86 -1.19
CA TYR A 27 -23.90 17.16 -0.35
C TYR A 27 -24.65 16.43 0.77
N GLY A 28 -24.56 15.10 0.76
CA GLY A 28 -25.15 14.26 1.78
C GLY A 28 -24.63 14.70 3.14
N ASN A 29 -25.53 15.11 4.02
CA ASN A 29 -25.16 15.40 5.38
C ASN A 29 -24.61 14.10 5.92
N VAL A 30 -23.32 14.11 6.27
CA VAL A 30 -22.65 12.99 6.89
C VAL A 30 -23.21 12.95 8.31
N THR A 31 -24.45 12.47 8.43
CA THR A 31 -25.18 12.28 9.69
C THR A 31 -24.24 11.54 10.62
N SER A 32 -23.61 12.31 11.50
CA SER A 32 -22.66 11.87 12.51
C SER A 32 -21.87 10.62 12.10
N THR A 33 -20.82 10.74 11.26
CA THR A 33 -19.84 9.63 11.20
C THR A 33 -19.48 9.31 12.64
N PRO A 34 -19.73 8.07 13.12
CA PRO A 34 -19.53 7.75 14.52
C PRO A 34 -18.13 8.18 14.91
N ARG A 35 -18.01 8.94 16.00
CA ARG A 35 -16.70 9.39 16.47
C ARG A 35 -16.20 8.38 17.48
N ILE A 36 -15.03 7.81 17.24
CA ILE A 36 -14.33 6.96 18.21
C ILE A 36 -13.29 7.80 18.96
N ARG A 37 -12.91 7.39 20.17
CA ARG A 37 -11.73 7.96 20.85
C ARG A 37 -10.50 7.17 20.43
N CYS A 38 -9.41 7.85 20.09
CA CYS A 38 -8.15 7.17 19.83
C CYS A 38 -7.62 6.53 21.13
N ASN A 39 -7.29 5.24 21.09
CA ASN A 39 -6.74 4.52 22.25
C ASN A 39 -5.38 5.04 22.73
N TYR A 40 -4.65 5.78 21.90
CA TYR A 40 -3.33 6.35 22.25
C TYR A 40 -3.44 7.76 22.85
N CYS A 41 -4.03 8.72 22.13
CA CYS A 41 -4.07 10.12 22.57
C CYS A 41 -5.39 10.55 23.23
N SER A 42 -6.38 9.65 23.34
CA SER A 42 -7.72 9.91 23.90
C SER A 42 -8.57 10.98 23.19
N ARG A 43 -8.09 11.60 22.11
CA ARG A 43 -8.85 12.58 21.32
C ARG A 43 -9.92 11.89 20.46
N ARG A 44 -11.06 12.55 20.27
CA ARG A 44 -12.14 12.07 19.39
C ARG A 44 -11.74 12.23 17.93
N ILE A 45 -11.92 11.18 17.14
CA ILE A 45 -11.59 11.12 15.72
C ILE A 45 -12.76 10.45 14.96
N PRO A 46 -12.90 10.67 13.65
CA PRO A 46 -13.91 9.97 12.87
C PRO A 46 -13.63 8.45 12.83
N ALA A 47 -14.66 7.60 12.94
CA ALA A 47 -14.51 6.14 12.93
C ALA A 47 -13.89 5.59 11.63
N SER A 48 -13.94 6.35 10.54
CA SER A 48 -13.33 6.02 9.25
C SER A 48 -11.83 6.30 9.19
N ALA A 49 -11.24 6.97 10.18
CA ALA A 49 -9.81 7.24 10.19
C ALA A 49 -9.00 5.95 10.43
N VAL A 50 -8.20 5.55 9.43
CA VAL A 50 -7.22 4.45 9.54
C VAL A 50 -6.06 4.84 10.47
N VAL A 51 -5.71 6.13 10.47
CA VAL A 51 -4.62 6.70 11.26
C VAL A 51 -5.14 7.92 12.03
N CYS A 52 -4.84 8.01 13.32
CA CYS A 52 -5.26 9.16 14.13
C CYS A 52 -4.54 10.44 13.67
N PRO A 53 -5.24 11.52 13.30
CA PRO A 53 -4.59 12.76 12.84
C PRO A 53 -3.80 13.49 13.94
N ASN A 54 -4.05 13.18 15.22
CA ASN A 54 -3.35 13.83 16.33
C ASN A 54 -2.06 13.12 16.74
N CYS A 55 -2.00 11.79 16.67
CA CYS A 55 -0.85 11.01 17.16
C CYS A 55 -0.28 10.03 16.15
N GLN A 56 -0.82 9.99 14.92
CA GLN A 56 -0.37 9.15 13.81
C GLN A 56 -0.36 7.64 14.08
N HIS A 57 -1.05 7.17 15.13
CA HIS A 57 -1.22 5.75 15.43
C HIS A 57 -2.57 5.23 14.95
N ASN A 58 -2.62 3.93 14.61
CA ASN A 58 -3.86 3.27 14.25
C ASN A 58 -4.80 3.24 15.47
N PRO A 59 -5.97 3.89 15.42
CA PRO A 59 -6.87 3.98 16.57
C PRO A 59 -7.57 2.67 16.90
N ARG A 60 -7.60 1.71 15.96
CA ARG A 60 -8.22 0.39 16.12
C ARG A 60 -7.24 -0.69 16.53
N ALA A 61 -5.93 -0.43 16.47
CA ALA A 61 -4.94 -1.39 16.94
C ALA A 61 -5.22 -1.67 18.43
N PHE A 62 -5.49 -2.95 18.73
CA PHE A 62 -5.80 -3.42 20.07
C PHE A 62 -4.52 -3.35 20.90
N TYR A 63 -4.23 -2.17 21.44
CA TYR A 63 -3.11 -1.98 22.33
C TYR A 63 -3.47 -2.62 23.65
N TRP A 64 -2.98 -3.85 23.85
CA TRP A 64 -3.02 -4.50 25.14
C TRP A 64 -2.25 -3.60 26.11
N LYS A 65 -3.00 -2.82 26.89
CA LYS A 65 -2.44 -1.89 27.87
C LYS A 65 -1.42 -2.69 28.67
N ARG A 66 -0.19 -2.20 28.78
CA ARG A 66 0.93 -2.90 29.44
C ARG A 66 0.54 -3.53 30.80
N TRP A 67 -0.44 -2.92 31.48
CA TRP A 67 -1.09 -3.46 32.68
C TRP A 67 -1.77 -4.84 32.51
N HIS A 68 -2.47 -5.11 31.41
CA HIS A 68 -3.07 -6.43 31.13
C HIS A 68 -2.03 -7.53 30.95
N VAL A 69 -0.87 -7.21 30.35
CA VAL A 69 0.27 -8.15 30.28
C VAL A 69 0.74 -8.49 31.69
N PHE A 70 0.91 -7.48 32.55
CA PHE A 70 1.30 -7.71 33.94
C PHE A 70 0.26 -8.51 34.72
N VAL A 71 -1.04 -8.23 34.56
CA VAL A 71 -2.11 -9.00 35.21
C VAL A 71 -2.12 -10.45 34.74
N LEU A 72 -1.94 -10.71 33.44
CA LEU A 72 -1.89 -12.08 32.93
C LEU A 72 -0.65 -12.83 33.44
N LEU A 73 0.53 -12.20 33.41
CA LEU A 73 1.75 -12.80 33.95
C LEU A 73 1.66 -13.06 35.45
N PHE A 74 1.09 -12.12 36.22
CA PHE A 74 0.89 -12.29 37.65
C PHE A 74 -0.12 -13.39 37.97
N GLY A 75 -1.21 -13.47 37.19
CA GLY A 75 -2.19 -14.57 37.29
C GLY A 75 -1.58 -15.93 36.99
N LEU A 76 -0.74 -16.05 35.95
CA LEU A 76 0.02 -17.27 35.66
C LEU A 76 1.00 -17.63 36.77
N ALA A 77 1.69 -16.64 37.35
CA ALA A 77 2.60 -16.86 38.47
C ALA A 77 1.87 -17.37 39.72
N ILE A 78 0.70 -16.79 40.04
CA ILE A 78 -0.15 -17.27 41.15
C ILE A 78 -0.63 -18.70 40.88
N LEU A 79 -1.06 -19.01 39.67
CA LEU A 79 -1.49 -20.37 39.31
C LEU A 79 -0.34 -21.38 39.42
N ALA A 80 0.88 -21.01 38.99
CA ALA A 80 2.06 -21.86 39.12
C ALA A 80 2.41 -22.10 40.60
N LEU A 81 2.43 -21.04 41.42
CA LEU A 81 2.72 -21.15 42.85
C LEU A 81 1.64 -21.94 43.59
N GLY A 82 0.36 -21.71 43.29
CA GLY A 82 -0.76 -22.48 43.83
C GLY A 82 -0.72 -23.94 43.42
N GLY A 83 -0.37 -24.23 42.16
CA GLY A 83 -0.16 -25.58 41.65
C GLY A 83 0.97 -26.31 42.39
N VAL A 84 2.13 -25.67 42.59
CA VAL A 84 3.24 -26.25 43.36
C VAL A 84 2.86 -26.50 44.82
N TRP A 85 2.09 -25.61 45.45
CA TRP A 85 1.68 -25.78 46.84
C TRP A 85 0.63 -26.89 47.02
N PHE A 86 -0.31 -26.99 46.07
CA PHE A 86 -1.39 -27.96 46.10
C PHE A 86 -0.94 -29.36 45.67
N PHE A 87 -0.15 -29.46 44.59
CA PHE A 87 0.33 -30.73 44.05
C PHE A 87 1.71 -31.17 44.58
N GLY A 88 2.48 -30.28 45.22
CA GLY A 88 3.80 -30.61 45.76
C GLY A 88 3.78 -31.65 46.89
N LYS A 89 2.64 -31.83 47.57
CA LYS A 89 2.49 -32.88 48.59
C LYS A 89 2.25 -34.27 48.00
N ASP A 90 1.75 -34.37 46.76
CA ASP A 90 1.48 -35.65 46.09
C ASP A 90 2.51 -36.00 44.99
N LEU A 91 3.21 -35.02 44.41
CA LEU A 91 4.22 -35.28 43.37
C LEU A 91 5.43 -36.07 43.87
N GLY A 92 5.74 -36.01 45.17
CA GLY A 92 6.82 -36.80 45.78
C GLY A 92 6.58 -38.31 45.75
N LYS A 93 5.33 -38.77 45.53
CA LYS A 93 4.98 -40.19 45.43
C LYS A 93 4.84 -40.70 43.99
N ALA A 94 4.64 -39.80 43.03
CA ALA A 94 4.40 -40.18 41.63
C ALA A 94 5.69 -40.26 40.78
N PHE A 95 6.78 -39.60 41.19
CA PHE A 95 8.00 -39.53 40.39
C PHE A 95 8.99 -40.70 40.55
N SER A 96 8.71 -41.67 41.43
CA SER A 96 9.61 -42.83 41.63
C SER A 96 9.30 -44.04 40.74
N ALA A 97 8.31 -43.98 39.84
CA ALA A 97 7.78 -45.21 39.21
C ALA A 97 7.89 -45.32 37.67
N ALA A 98 8.41 -44.35 36.92
CA ALA A 98 8.37 -44.49 35.46
C ALA A 98 9.50 -43.76 34.72
N LEU A 99 10.68 -44.37 34.68
CA LEU A 99 11.67 -44.17 33.61
C LEU A 99 12.42 -45.50 33.37
N VAL A 100 11.68 -46.60 33.16
CA VAL A 100 12.19 -47.73 32.37
C VAL A 100 11.90 -47.40 30.92
N LEU A 101 12.81 -46.64 30.28
CA LEU A 101 12.75 -46.39 28.85
C LEU A 101 13.11 -47.69 28.14
N ASN A 102 12.10 -48.39 27.64
CA ASN A 102 12.26 -49.46 26.67
C ASN A 102 12.69 -48.81 25.34
N PRO A 103 13.90 -49.06 24.81
CA PRO A 103 14.35 -48.44 23.58
C PRO A 103 13.66 -49.12 22.39
N THR A 104 12.46 -48.67 22.05
CA THR A 104 11.84 -49.04 20.77
C THR A 104 12.58 -48.30 19.67
N ALA A 105 13.46 -49.02 18.97
CA ALA A 105 14.20 -48.54 17.82
C ALA A 105 13.21 -48.05 16.75
N THR A 106 12.99 -46.74 16.70
CA THR A 106 12.24 -46.10 15.62
C THR A 106 13.19 -45.96 14.45
N THR A 107 13.09 -46.87 13.48
CA THR A 107 13.77 -46.75 12.19
C THR A 107 13.29 -45.47 11.51
N THR A 108 14.09 -44.41 11.67
CA THR A 108 13.93 -43.17 10.92
C THR A 108 14.32 -43.47 9.49
N ALA A 109 13.32 -43.55 8.60
CA ALA A 109 13.56 -43.64 7.16
C ALA A 109 14.31 -42.38 6.71
N THR A 110 15.62 -42.53 6.52
CA THR A 110 16.50 -41.50 5.97
C THR A 110 16.05 -41.22 4.54
N ARG A 111 15.22 -40.19 4.37
CA ARG A 111 14.87 -39.67 3.06
C ARG A 111 16.14 -39.05 2.48
N ALA A 112 16.75 -39.73 1.52
CA ALA A 112 17.94 -39.27 0.82
C ALA A 112 17.72 -37.83 0.32
N PRO A 113 18.70 -36.92 0.50
CA PRO A 113 18.60 -35.58 -0.05
C PRO A 113 18.49 -35.70 -1.58
N ILE A 114 17.39 -35.20 -2.14
CA ILE A 114 17.24 -35.05 -3.59
C ILE A 114 18.11 -33.87 -3.98
N THR A 115 19.31 -34.16 -4.49
CA THR A 115 20.22 -33.17 -5.05
C THR A 115 19.68 -32.71 -6.40
N VAL A 116 18.99 -31.58 -6.43
CA VAL A 116 18.59 -30.93 -7.70
C VAL A 116 19.80 -30.16 -8.23
N ILE A 117 20.51 -30.75 -9.18
CA ILE A 117 21.60 -30.10 -9.91
C ILE A 117 20.96 -29.21 -10.98
N ILE A 118 20.91 -27.90 -10.74
CA ILE A 118 20.50 -26.93 -11.75
C ILE A 118 21.73 -26.66 -12.62
N ILE A 119 21.80 -27.34 -13.77
CA ILE A 119 22.83 -27.09 -14.77
C ILE A 119 22.45 -25.80 -15.51
N ALA A 120 23.17 -24.71 -15.24
CA ALA A 120 23.05 -23.48 -16.00
C ALA A 120 23.56 -23.71 -17.42
N THR A 121 22.67 -24.00 -18.36
CA THR A 121 23.00 -24.02 -19.79
C THR A 121 23.25 -22.57 -20.22
N ARG A 122 24.48 -22.33 -20.68
CA ARG A 122 24.92 -21.04 -21.23
C ARG A 122 23.99 -20.67 -22.40
N PRO A 123 23.38 -19.48 -22.42
CA PRO A 123 22.56 -19.07 -23.56
C PRO A 123 23.42 -19.07 -24.82
N PRO A 124 22.88 -19.54 -25.97
CA PRO A 124 23.59 -19.52 -27.24
C PRO A 124 23.97 -18.09 -27.59
N ALA A 125 25.22 -17.89 -28.01
CA ALA A 125 25.72 -16.60 -28.46
C ALA A 125 25.01 -16.23 -29.77
N THR A 126 23.97 -15.40 -29.66
CA THR A 126 23.38 -14.73 -30.83
C THR A 126 24.32 -13.62 -31.27
N ALA A 127 25.21 -13.96 -32.21
CA ALA A 127 25.95 -12.99 -32.99
C ALA A 127 25.13 -12.68 -34.25
N THR A 128 24.64 -11.45 -34.40
CA THR A 128 24.56 -10.78 -35.71
C THR A 128 24.63 -9.27 -35.51
N ARG A 129 25.75 -8.73 -35.96
CA ARG A 129 26.13 -7.33 -35.96
C ARG A 129 25.55 -6.70 -37.23
N VAL A 130 24.67 -5.71 -37.12
CA VAL A 130 24.27 -4.87 -38.26
C VAL A 130 25.05 -3.55 -38.18
N PRO A 131 25.73 -3.12 -39.25
CA PRO A 131 26.53 -1.90 -39.26
C PRO A 131 25.65 -0.64 -39.33
N PRO A 132 26.04 0.47 -38.69
CA PRO A 132 25.37 1.76 -38.88
C PRO A 132 25.82 2.39 -40.20
N ALA A 133 24.87 2.59 -41.12
CA ALA A 133 25.05 3.47 -42.27
C ALA A 133 24.97 4.93 -41.80
N ALA A 134 26.10 5.62 -41.86
CA ALA A 134 26.18 7.05 -41.69
C ALA A 134 25.73 7.75 -42.98
N THR A 135 24.66 8.56 -42.89
CA THR A 135 24.38 9.60 -43.89
C THR A 135 24.17 10.93 -43.17
N ARG A 136 25.18 11.78 -43.26
CA ARG A 136 25.13 13.23 -42.99
C ARG A 136 24.44 13.91 -44.18
N ALA A 137 23.64 14.96 -43.90
CA ALA A 137 23.86 16.33 -44.38
C ALA A 137 22.56 17.17 -44.46
N ASN A 138 22.74 18.47 -44.18
CA ASN A 138 21.93 19.65 -44.47
C ASN A 138 20.86 20.02 -43.42
N THR A 139 21.08 21.06 -42.60
CA THR A 139 21.14 22.51 -42.92
C THR A 139 19.78 23.05 -43.34
N ALA A 140 19.09 23.71 -42.42
CA ALA A 140 18.60 25.09 -42.58
C ALA A 140 17.88 25.54 -41.29
N THR A 141 18.42 26.59 -40.69
CA THR A 141 17.79 27.42 -39.66
C THR A 141 16.88 28.45 -40.34
N PRO A 142 15.63 28.63 -39.89
CA PRO A 142 14.97 29.93 -39.92
C PRO A 142 14.67 30.37 -38.47
N ARG A 143 15.36 31.40 -37.96
CA ARG A 143 14.96 32.81 -37.87
C ARG A 143 13.63 33.02 -37.11
N PRO A 144 13.64 33.75 -35.97
CA PRO A 144 12.43 34.07 -35.22
C PRO A 144 11.65 35.17 -35.93
N THR A 145 10.32 35.04 -35.95
CA THR A 145 9.40 36.10 -36.36
C THR A 145 8.55 36.48 -35.17
N ASP A 146 8.87 37.63 -34.58
CA ASP A 146 7.99 38.42 -33.74
C ASP A 146 6.86 39.03 -34.59
N SER A 147 5.61 38.91 -34.16
CA SER A 147 4.50 39.77 -34.63
C SER A 147 3.19 39.52 -33.84
N PRO A 148 2.23 40.47 -33.83
CA PRO A 148 2.00 41.32 -32.67
C PRO A 148 0.65 41.07 -31.99
N THR A 149 0.56 41.62 -30.77
CA THR A 149 -0.65 41.88 -30.00
C THR A 149 -1.75 42.54 -30.85
N ALA A 150 -2.85 41.84 -31.06
CA ALA A 150 -4.11 42.44 -31.49
C ALA A 150 -5.08 42.49 -30.31
N THR A 151 -5.21 43.68 -29.72
CA THR A 151 -6.29 44.06 -28.82
C THR A 151 -7.58 44.14 -29.63
N SER A 152 -8.47 43.15 -29.49
CA SER A 152 -9.81 43.21 -30.05
C SER A 152 -10.76 43.89 -29.05
N THR A 153 -11.05 45.16 -29.32
CA THR A 153 -12.17 45.92 -28.75
C THR A 153 -13.49 45.22 -29.05
N PRO A 154 -14.33 44.90 -28.04
CA PRO A 154 -15.66 44.34 -28.29
C PRO A 154 -16.59 45.43 -28.84
N THR A 155 -16.85 45.40 -30.14
CA THR A 155 -17.92 46.19 -30.76
C THR A 155 -19.25 45.50 -30.48
N ARG A 156 -20.07 46.15 -29.66
CA ARG A 156 -21.44 45.76 -29.33
C ARG A 156 -22.34 45.95 -30.56
N LEU A 157 -22.64 44.87 -31.27
CA LEU A 157 -23.68 44.86 -32.31
C LEU A 157 -25.09 44.84 -31.66
N PRO A 158 -26.08 45.53 -32.24
CA PRO A 158 -27.46 45.52 -31.76
C PRO A 158 -28.10 44.14 -31.93
N ALA A 159 -28.89 43.76 -30.92
CA ALA A 159 -29.63 42.51 -30.87
C ALA A 159 -30.63 42.41 -32.03
N GLN A 160 -30.31 41.57 -33.02
CA GLN A 160 -31.26 41.16 -34.03
C GLN A 160 -32.10 40.02 -33.44
N VAL A 161 -33.36 40.34 -33.12
CA VAL A 161 -34.39 39.40 -32.68
C VAL A 161 -34.76 38.52 -33.86
N ASN A 162 -34.00 37.45 -34.08
CA ASN A 162 -34.38 36.40 -35.03
C ASN A 162 -35.16 35.33 -34.26
N ASN A 163 -36.48 35.29 -34.47
CA ASN A 163 -37.41 34.29 -33.94
C ASN A 163 -37.22 32.95 -34.66
N GLN A 164 -36.00 32.40 -34.64
CA GLN A 164 -35.72 31.08 -35.17
C GLN A 164 -35.82 30.05 -34.03
N PRO A 165 -36.63 28.98 -34.16
CA PRO A 165 -36.75 27.96 -33.13
C PRO A 165 -35.37 27.36 -32.83
N ARG A 166 -34.87 27.63 -31.62
CA ARG A 166 -33.61 27.11 -31.12
C ARG A 166 -33.72 25.59 -31.03
N VAL A 167 -33.00 24.89 -31.89
CA VAL A 167 -32.84 23.44 -31.78
C VAL A 167 -32.13 23.19 -30.46
N THR A 168 -32.86 22.68 -29.47
CA THR A 168 -32.32 22.25 -28.19
C THR A 168 -31.43 21.06 -28.47
N GLU A 169 -30.11 21.25 -28.41
CA GLU A 169 -29.16 20.15 -28.50
C GLU A 169 -29.41 19.21 -27.31
N THR A 170 -29.96 18.04 -27.60
CA THR A 170 -30.11 16.95 -26.64
C THR A 170 -28.70 16.48 -26.28
N PHE A 171 -28.20 16.89 -25.11
CA PHE A 171 -26.94 16.40 -24.57
C PHE A 171 -26.96 14.87 -24.57
N THR A 172 -26.15 14.29 -25.46
CA THR A 172 -25.92 12.84 -25.44
C THR A 172 -25.16 12.57 -24.14
N PRO A 173 -25.66 11.69 -23.25
CA PRO A 173 -24.99 11.44 -21.98
C PRO A 173 -23.56 10.98 -22.26
N ILE A 174 -22.58 11.70 -21.72
CA ILE A 174 -21.18 11.28 -21.76
C ILE A 174 -21.12 9.92 -21.07
N PRO A 175 -20.64 8.86 -21.74
CA PRO A 175 -20.59 7.54 -21.13
C PRO A 175 -19.75 7.61 -19.86
N THR A 176 -20.36 7.25 -18.73
CA THR A 176 -19.66 7.14 -17.46
C THR A 176 -18.52 6.14 -17.64
N PRO A 177 -17.25 6.54 -17.49
CA PRO A 177 -16.13 5.64 -17.69
C PRO A 177 -16.27 4.44 -16.74
N ILE A 178 -16.28 3.23 -17.31
CA ILE A 178 -16.34 2.00 -16.53
C ILE A 178 -15.11 1.98 -15.62
N PRO A 179 -15.26 1.84 -14.29
CA PRO A 179 -14.12 1.81 -13.37
C PRO A 179 -13.16 0.68 -13.74
N VAL A 180 -11.86 1.00 -13.87
CA VAL A 180 -10.83 -0.02 -14.12
C VAL A 180 -10.80 -0.97 -12.92
N PRO A 181 -10.90 -2.30 -13.13
CA PRO A 181 -10.82 -3.25 -12.03
C PRO A 181 -9.46 -3.15 -11.31
N PRO A 182 -9.39 -3.42 -9.99
CA PRO A 182 -8.13 -3.38 -9.26
C PRO A 182 -7.22 -4.57 -9.67
N PRO A 183 -5.89 -4.38 -9.75
CA PRO A 183 -4.95 -5.48 -9.92
C PRO A 183 -5.01 -6.49 -8.76
N LYS A 184 -4.74 -7.76 -9.04
CA LYS A 184 -4.75 -8.82 -8.02
C LYS A 184 -3.31 -9.20 -7.65
N LEU A 185 -2.98 -9.19 -6.36
CA LEU A 185 -1.63 -9.53 -5.91
C LEU A 185 -1.37 -11.05 -6.06
N VAL A 186 -0.14 -11.44 -6.40
CA VAL A 186 0.24 -12.84 -6.66
C VAL A 186 1.40 -13.28 -5.76
N ALA A 187 2.47 -12.49 -5.68
CA ALA A 187 3.64 -12.81 -4.85
C ALA A 187 4.37 -11.52 -4.41
N PRO A 188 5.01 -11.49 -3.23
CA PRO A 188 4.97 -12.49 -2.16
C PRO A 188 3.55 -12.67 -1.61
N ALA A 189 3.20 -13.84 -1.10
CA ALA A 189 1.89 -14.08 -0.49
C ALA A 189 1.70 -13.23 0.77
N ASP A 190 0.46 -12.97 1.16
CA ASP A 190 0.17 -12.25 2.40
C ASP A 190 0.70 -13.03 3.62
N GLY A 191 1.50 -12.36 4.44
CA GLY A 191 2.24 -12.93 5.57
C GLY A 191 3.52 -13.69 5.22
N GLU A 192 3.93 -13.76 3.95
CA GLU A 192 5.11 -14.55 3.55
C GLU A 192 6.38 -14.06 4.23
N ARG A 193 7.20 -15.00 4.69
CA ARG A 193 8.50 -14.75 5.33
C ARG A 193 9.64 -15.09 4.38
N ILE A 194 10.41 -14.09 4.00
CA ILE A 194 11.51 -14.22 3.06
C ILE A 194 12.82 -14.12 3.84
N GLN A 195 13.64 -15.17 3.78
CA GLN A 195 14.94 -15.25 4.43
C GLN A 195 16.08 -15.28 3.41
N GLY A 196 17.18 -14.61 3.73
CA GLY A 196 18.44 -14.67 2.99
C GLY A 196 18.94 -13.29 2.57
N ALA A 197 20.19 -12.95 2.93
CA ALA A 197 20.78 -11.63 2.65
C ALA A 197 20.75 -11.24 1.17
N ASN A 198 20.83 -12.20 0.25
CA ASN A 198 20.96 -11.96 -1.19
C ASN A 198 19.72 -12.37 -1.99
N LYS A 199 18.57 -12.61 -1.34
CA LYS A 199 17.35 -12.99 -2.06
C LYS A 199 16.66 -11.73 -2.60
N GLN A 200 16.54 -11.63 -3.91
CA GLN A 200 15.81 -10.56 -4.56
C GLN A 200 14.29 -10.76 -4.34
N ILE A 201 13.62 -9.74 -3.83
CA ILE A 201 12.16 -9.76 -3.66
C ILE A 201 11.53 -9.15 -4.92
N VAL A 202 10.68 -9.93 -5.59
CA VAL A 202 9.95 -9.51 -6.79
C VAL A 202 8.46 -9.47 -6.45
N LEU A 203 7.88 -8.28 -6.48
CA LEU A 203 6.46 -8.04 -6.28
C LEU A 203 5.73 -8.35 -7.59
N THR A 204 4.98 -9.45 -7.63
CA THR A 204 4.25 -9.91 -8.82
C THR A 204 2.76 -9.75 -8.60
N PHE A 205 2.06 -9.25 -9.61
CA PHE A 205 0.62 -9.05 -9.59
C PHE A 205 -0.01 -9.43 -10.94
N GLN A 206 -1.28 -9.82 -10.92
CA GLN A 206 -2.07 -10.07 -12.11
C GLN A 206 -2.66 -8.74 -12.60
N PRO A 207 -2.39 -8.36 -13.87
CA PRO A 207 -2.92 -7.13 -14.45
C PRO A 207 -4.44 -7.21 -14.57
N ALA A 208 -5.13 -6.11 -14.25
CA ALA A 208 -6.59 -6.05 -14.33
C ALA A 208 -7.10 -5.88 -15.77
N GLN A 209 -6.33 -5.15 -16.59
CA GLN A 209 -6.56 -4.93 -18.01
C GLN A 209 -5.24 -4.59 -18.71
N PRO A 210 -5.16 -4.69 -20.05
CA PRO A 210 -4.05 -4.12 -20.82
C PRO A 210 -3.94 -2.62 -20.57
N LEU A 211 -2.72 -2.13 -20.30
CA LEU A 211 -2.47 -0.70 -20.06
C LEU A 211 -2.46 0.10 -21.35
N GLY A 212 -3.07 1.29 -21.34
CA GLY A 212 -2.92 2.30 -22.38
C GLY A 212 -1.53 2.95 -22.41
N ALA A 213 -1.26 3.76 -23.44
CA ALA A 213 0.05 4.37 -23.67
C ALA A 213 0.52 5.33 -22.56
N GLN A 214 -0.41 5.87 -21.77
CA GLN A 214 -0.14 6.78 -20.64
C GLN A 214 -0.55 6.16 -19.30
N GLU A 215 -0.81 4.85 -19.27
CA GLU A 215 -1.25 4.15 -18.07
C GLU A 215 -0.10 3.35 -17.47
N TRP A 216 -0.06 3.31 -16.15
CA TRP A 216 1.02 2.72 -15.37
C TRP A 216 0.46 2.00 -14.16
N TYR A 217 1.14 0.94 -13.72
CA TYR A 217 0.94 0.38 -12.40
C TYR A 217 1.77 1.17 -11.40
N ARG A 218 1.08 1.75 -10.40
CA ARG A 218 1.72 2.37 -9.24
C ARG A 218 1.82 1.32 -8.15
N VAL A 219 3.05 0.98 -7.77
CA VAL A 219 3.35 0.07 -6.67
C VAL A 219 3.68 0.93 -5.45
N GLN A 220 2.92 0.77 -4.37
CA GLN A 220 3.18 1.47 -3.11
C GLN A 220 3.53 0.46 -2.02
N VAL A 221 4.56 0.77 -1.25
CA VAL A 221 5.06 -0.03 -0.12
C VAL A 221 5.21 0.86 1.11
N ASP A 222 4.50 0.52 2.16
CA ASP A 222 4.55 1.19 3.46
C ASP A 222 5.34 0.31 4.45
N TYR A 223 6.31 0.91 5.14
CA TYR A 223 7.21 0.19 6.08
C TYR A 223 7.64 1.10 7.25
N LEU A 224 8.36 0.54 8.22
CA LEU A 224 8.96 1.29 9.32
C LEU A 224 10.47 1.45 9.10
N ASP A 225 10.97 2.68 9.18
CA ASP A 225 12.41 2.95 9.12
C ASP A 225 13.16 2.47 10.38
N ARG A 226 14.49 2.61 10.40
CA ARG A 226 15.33 2.30 11.58
C ARG A 226 14.91 3.02 12.87
N ALA A 227 14.29 4.18 12.77
CA ALA A 227 13.76 4.95 13.90
C ALA A 227 12.31 4.58 14.25
N SER A 228 11.77 3.51 13.66
CA SER A 228 10.37 3.06 13.79
C SER A 228 9.34 4.10 13.33
N ARG A 229 9.72 4.99 12.40
CA ARG A 229 8.80 5.95 11.79
C ARG A 229 8.16 5.32 10.55
N PRO A 230 6.86 5.56 10.30
CA PRO A 230 6.22 5.10 9.09
C PRO A 230 6.77 5.85 7.88
N VAL A 231 7.23 5.09 6.89
CA VAL A 231 7.69 5.58 5.60
C VAL A 231 6.86 4.95 4.51
N SER A 232 6.46 5.75 3.52
CA SER A 232 5.77 5.30 2.33
C SER A 232 6.71 5.47 1.14
N TRP A 233 6.98 4.39 0.44
CA TRP A 233 7.76 4.36 -0.77
C TRP A 233 6.87 3.91 -1.94
N CYS A 234 7.14 4.38 -3.15
CA CYS A 234 6.44 3.89 -4.31
C CYS A 234 7.26 4.04 -5.59
N ALA A 235 6.83 3.30 -6.61
CA ALA A 235 7.39 3.33 -7.95
C ALA A 235 6.31 3.08 -8.99
N PHE A 236 6.66 3.32 -10.25
CA PHE A 236 5.80 3.06 -11.39
C PHE A 236 6.43 2.03 -12.32
N THR A 237 5.62 1.10 -12.81
CA THR A 237 6.03 0.09 -13.78
C THR A 237 4.91 -0.19 -14.78
N ARG A 238 5.26 -0.65 -15.99
CA ARG A 238 4.31 -1.22 -16.95
C ARG A 238 4.31 -2.73 -16.93
N ASP A 239 5.32 -3.33 -16.32
CA ASP A 239 5.44 -4.76 -16.16
C ASP A 239 4.53 -5.23 -15.01
N ASN A 240 4.09 -6.48 -15.08
CA ASN A 240 3.31 -7.15 -14.04
C ASN A 240 4.17 -7.66 -12.86
N ALA A 241 5.45 -7.33 -12.88
CA ALA A 241 6.42 -7.68 -11.86
C ALA A 241 7.32 -6.47 -11.57
N PHE A 242 7.64 -6.27 -10.30
CA PHE A 242 8.47 -5.16 -9.86
C PHE A 242 9.57 -5.66 -8.91
N LYS A 243 10.82 -5.36 -9.24
CA LYS A 243 11.98 -5.72 -8.41
C LYS A 243 12.08 -4.72 -7.26
N PHE A 244 11.83 -5.18 -6.04
CA PHE A 244 11.86 -4.31 -4.88
C PHE A 244 13.32 -3.91 -4.54
N PRO A 245 13.64 -2.60 -4.45
CA PRO A 245 15.00 -2.12 -4.23
C PRO A 245 15.59 -2.65 -2.93
N ARG A 246 16.88 -3.02 -2.97
CA ARG A 246 17.54 -3.64 -1.80
C ARG A 246 17.82 -2.62 -0.71
N GLU A 247 18.07 -1.39 -1.11
CA GLU A 247 18.44 -0.26 -0.27
C GLU A 247 17.35 0.00 0.80
N ILE A 248 16.09 -0.25 0.44
CA ILE A 248 14.94 -0.09 1.35
C ILE A 248 14.99 -1.09 2.50
N PHE A 249 15.54 -2.30 2.30
CA PHE A 249 15.73 -3.25 3.40
C PHE A 249 16.75 -2.75 4.42
N ASP A 250 17.79 -2.08 3.94
CA ASP A 250 18.83 -1.54 4.80
C ASP A 250 18.30 -0.33 5.59
N GLU A 251 17.37 0.44 5.04
CA GLU A 251 16.70 1.56 5.72
C GLU A 251 15.58 1.12 6.68
N SER A 252 15.06 -0.10 6.52
CA SER A 252 13.99 -0.63 7.37
C SER A 252 14.45 -0.97 8.80
N SER A 253 13.49 -0.96 9.75
CA SER A 253 13.74 -1.31 11.14
C SER A 253 14.30 -2.73 11.26
N PRO A 254 15.44 -2.95 11.93
CA PRO A 254 15.99 -4.29 12.12
C PRO A 254 15.07 -5.18 12.98
N ASN A 255 14.27 -4.57 13.85
CA ASN A 255 13.39 -5.28 14.77
C ASN A 255 12.05 -5.68 14.13
N VAL A 256 11.57 -4.90 13.13
CA VAL A 256 10.26 -5.07 12.51
C VAL A 256 10.37 -4.81 11.01
N ARG A 257 10.80 -5.84 10.27
CA ARG A 257 10.95 -5.81 8.81
C ARG A 257 9.66 -6.25 8.10
N SER A 258 8.55 -5.56 8.39
CA SER A 258 7.26 -5.78 7.73
C SER A 258 7.03 -4.74 6.63
N PHE A 259 6.64 -5.20 5.45
CA PHE A 259 6.37 -4.36 4.29
C PHE A 259 4.94 -4.59 3.84
N LEU A 260 4.10 -3.57 3.94
CA LEU A 260 2.73 -3.59 3.44
C LEU A 260 2.70 -3.00 2.04
N TRP A 261 2.24 -3.74 1.04
CA TRP A 261 2.27 -3.31 -0.35
C TRP A 261 0.93 -3.47 -1.06
N ARG A 262 0.73 -2.64 -2.07
CA ARG A 262 -0.48 -2.56 -2.90
C ARG A 262 -0.18 -1.99 -4.26
N VAL A 263 -1.05 -2.25 -5.22
CA VAL A 263 -0.92 -1.80 -6.61
C VAL A 263 -2.21 -1.14 -7.08
N ASN A 264 -2.09 -0.05 -7.82
CA ASN A 264 -3.24 0.59 -8.47
C ASN A 264 -2.86 1.07 -9.89
N VAL A 265 -3.85 1.20 -10.78
CA VAL A 265 -3.66 1.74 -12.12
C VAL A 265 -3.81 3.26 -12.08
N VAL A 266 -2.85 3.95 -12.66
CA VAL A 266 -2.85 5.41 -12.78
C VAL A 266 -2.61 5.83 -14.22
N ARG A 267 -3.03 7.05 -14.55
CA ARG A 267 -2.67 7.75 -15.78
C ARG A 267 -1.64 8.83 -15.45
N ALA A 268 -0.51 8.81 -16.14
CA ALA A 268 0.54 9.81 -15.98
C ALA A 268 1.22 10.09 -17.31
N SER A 269 1.34 11.38 -17.67
CA SER A 269 1.96 11.83 -18.92
C SER A 269 3.48 11.75 -18.87
N GLN A 270 4.06 11.97 -17.69
CA GLN A 270 5.50 11.87 -17.42
C GLN A 270 5.67 11.14 -16.10
N VAL A 271 6.58 10.16 -16.09
CA VAL A 271 6.78 9.32 -14.91
C VAL A 271 8.27 9.20 -14.67
N ASN A 272 8.70 9.58 -13.46
CA ASN A 272 10.00 9.16 -12.97
C ASN A 272 9.80 7.76 -12.35
N PRO A 273 10.42 6.70 -12.89
CA PRO A 273 10.21 5.34 -12.36
C PRO A 273 10.67 5.18 -10.90
N THR A 274 11.51 6.10 -10.41
CA THR A 274 12.13 6.03 -9.07
C THR A 274 11.47 6.94 -8.03
N THR A 275 10.65 7.92 -8.44
CA THR A 275 10.00 8.84 -7.50
C THR A 275 8.52 9.03 -7.81
N CYS A 276 7.73 9.21 -6.75
CA CYS A 276 6.28 9.38 -6.85
C CYS A 276 5.79 10.81 -6.93
N ASP A 277 6.69 11.74 -7.26
CA ASP A 277 6.39 13.17 -7.26
C ASP A 277 5.65 13.62 -8.53
N ALA A 278 5.56 12.74 -9.54
CA ALA A 278 4.86 13.03 -10.78
C ALA A 278 3.35 13.16 -10.52
N PRO A 279 2.66 14.15 -11.10
CA PRO A 279 1.20 14.23 -11.05
C PRO A 279 0.58 13.06 -11.84
N TYR A 280 -0.45 12.45 -11.27
CA TYR A 280 -1.17 11.34 -11.89
C TYR A 280 -2.65 11.35 -11.54
N ASP A 281 -3.47 10.78 -12.43
CA ASP A 281 -4.88 10.52 -12.19
C ASP A 281 -5.09 9.05 -11.81
N ILE A 282 -5.87 8.80 -10.77
CA ILE A 282 -6.18 7.43 -10.33
C ILE A 282 -7.29 6.86 -11.23
N LEU A 283 -7.00 5.74 -11.91
CA LEU A 283 -7.96 5.08 -12.81
C LEU A 283 -8.65 3.88 -12.17
N SER A 284 -7.98 3.18 -11.25
CA SER A 284 -8.53 2.01 -10.54
C SER A 284 -8.56 2.23 -9.03
N ALA A 285 -9.44 1.49 -8.34
CA ALA A 285 -9.27 1.25 -6.92
C ALA A 285 -7.91 0.57 -6.64
N PRO A 286 -7.33 0.76 -5.44
CA PRO A 286 -6.15 -0.01 -5.04
C PRO A 286 -6.50 -1.49 -4.90
N SER A 287 -5.50 -2.35 -5.16
CA SER A 287 -5.56 -3.77 -4.83
C SER A 287 -5.79 -3.99 -3.34
N GLU A 288 -6.05 -5.25 -2.96
CA GLU A 288 -5.84 -5.69 -1.59
C GLU A 288 -4.41 -5.33 -1.14
N ALA A 289 -4.26 -5.04 0.15
CA ALA A 289 -2.96 -4.79 0.75
C ALA A 289 -2.43 -6.09 1.32
N TRP A 290 -1.26 -6.53 0.87
CA TRP A 290 -0.58 -7.69 1.41
C TRP A 290 0.66 -7.27 2.19
N THR A 291 1.01 -8.06 3.20
CA THR A 291 2.20 -7.85 4.02
C THR A 291 3.20 -8.96 3.75
N PHE A 292 4.48 -8.64 3.63
CA PHE A 292 5.54 -9.66 3.70
C PHE A 292 6.61 -9.25 4.70
N PHE A 293 7.36 -10.23 5.16
CA PHE A 293 8.43 -10.05 6.15
C PHE A 293 9.77 -10.43 5.54
N SER A 294 10.78 -9.58 5.69
CA SER A 294 12.16 -9.88 5.26
C SER A 294 13.05 -10.10 6.47
N PHE A 295 13.80 -11.19 6.52
CA PHE A 295 14.79 -11.45 7.56
C PHE A 295 16.17 -11.48 6.92
N GLY A 296 17.04 -10.57 7.35
CA GLY A 296 18.46 -10.65 7.01
C GLY A 296 19.00 -11.97 7.56
N SER A 297 19.82 -12.69 6.78
CA SER A 297 20.60 -13.77 7.34
C SER A 297 21.57 -13.13 8.33
N GLU A 298 21.32 -13.28 9.62
CA GLU A 298 22.31 -12.98 10.65
C GLU A 298 23.59 -13.69 10.23
N GLY A 299 24.63 -12.90 9.94
CA GLY A 299 25.91 -13.42 9.50
C GLY A 299 26.42 -14.40 10.54
N LYS A 300 26.31 -15.69 10.22
CA LYS A 300 26.91 -16.78 10.99
C LYS A 300 28.43 -16.82 10.84
N ASP A 301 29.00 -15.80 10.17
CA ASP A 301 30.43 -15.61 9.91
C ASP A 301 31.05 -14.59 10.88
N ARG A 302 30.58 -14.51 12.14
CA ARG A 302 31.51 -14.17 13.23
C ARG A 302 32.41 -15.38 13.45
N VAL A 303 33.35 -15.54 12.53
CA VAL A 303 34.54 -16.36 12.71
C VAL A 303 35.19 -15.84 13.99
N MET A 304 35.35 -16.74 14.96
CA MET A 304 36.14 -16.50 16.15
C MET A 304 37.58 -16.26 15.71
N GLU A 305 38.03 -15.00 15.75
CA GLU A 305 39.44 -14.64 15.92
C GLU A 305 39.68 -14.27 17.38
#